data_AF-A0A7S0ZV21-F1
#
_entry.id   AF-A0A7S0ZV21-F1
#
_cell.length_a   1.000
_cell.length_b   1.000
_cell.length_c   1.000
_cell.angle_alpha   90.00
_cell.angle_beta   90.00
_cell.angle_gamma   90.00
#
_symmetry.space_group_name_H-M   'P 1'
#
loop_
_entity.id
_entity.type
_entity.pdbx_description
1 polymer ?
#
loop_
_entity_poly.entity_id
_entity_poly.type
_entity_poly.pdbx_seq_one_letter_code
_entity_poly.pdbx_strand_id
1 'polypeptide(L)'
;AQAVLAPVNPGTQFCLNMVTVVNSKADVLKASQALAVNLNAAKGLQEVMKTNLGPKGTLKMLVGGAGQIKITKDGNSLLSEMQIQHPTAMMIARASTAQDDITGDGTTSTVMFIGELMKQAESYLADGLHPRLIAEGFDLARNETMSFLDNFKVPAENVLDDRERLLCIARTSLRTKLGAKMADKMSEAVVDAIKIIKKPDVPVDLHMVEIMHMKHKLSNETTLVRGLVMDHGSRHPDMPKRLDNCYILTMNVSLEYEKSEVNAGFFYSSSSQRDQLADAERKFTDDKVKKICEFKREVCTEENKKTFVLINEKGIDPPSLEILAREGIIALRRAKRRNMERLPLAVGGVAVNSVEDLDVDDLGEADAVYEQTLGDEKYTFIEGVKNPHSCTILLKGSHDHTIAQMKDALRDGLRAVQNTLVDEAVVPGAGAFEV
;
A
#
# COMPACT_ATOMS: atom_id res chain seq x y z
N ALA A 1 -26.61 -34.30 46.29
CA ALA A 1 -27.95 -34.66 45.81
C ALA A 1 -27.96 -34.53 44.30
N GLN A 2 -28.45 -35.56 43.60
CA GLN A 2 -28.36 -35.75 42.15
C GLN A 2 -28.93 -34.57 41.35
N ALA A 3 -28.14 -34.01 40.44
CA ALA A 3 -28.66 -33.28 39.29
C ALA A 3 -28.70 -34.26 38.11
N VAL A 4 -29.92 -34.54 37.65
CA VAL A 4 -30.24 -35.46 36.56
C VAL A 4 -29.68 -34.88 35.25
N LEU A 5 -28.59 -35.45 34.77
CA LEU A 5 -28.10 -35.24 33.41
C LEU A 5 -29.04 -35.98 32.44
N ALA A 6 -29.60 -35.23 31.49
CA ALA A 6 -30.38 -35.80 30.37
C ALA A 6 -29.55 -36.87 29.62
N PRO A 7 -30.20 -37.92 29.07
CA PRO A 7 -29.49 -39.02 28.42
C PRO A 7 -28.80 -38.53 27.15
N VAL A 8 -27.46 -38.57 27.16
CA VAL A 8 -26.63 -38.34 25.98
C VAL A 8 -26.86 -39.47 24.98
N ASN A 9 -27.15 -39.12 23.72
CA ASN A 9 -27.37 -40.09 22.65
C ASN A 9 -26.23 -41.14 22.56
N PRO A 10 -26.53 -42.45 22.56
CA PRO A 10 -25.53 -43.52 22.59
C PRO A 10 -24.64 -43.59 21.33
N GLY A 11 -25.12 -43.08 20.18
CA GLY A 11 -24.35 -43.04 18.94
C GLY A 11 -23.11 -42.13 19.01
N THR A 12 -23.20 -41.01 19.73
CA THR A 12 -22.07 -40.08 19.90
C THR A 12 -20.96 -40.61 20.80
N GLN A 13 -21.25 -41.57 21.68
CA GLN A 13 -20.27 -42.15 22.60
C GLN A 13 -19.43 -43.24 21.91
N PHE A 14 -20.00 -43.92 20.91
CA PHE A 14 -19.30 -44.90 20.07
C PHE A 14 -18.26 -44.28 19.13
N CYS A 15 -18.55 -43.13 18.52
CA CYS A 15 -17.65 -42.50 17.53
C CYS A 15 -16.34 -41.98 18.14
N LEU A 16 -16.35 -41.47 19.38
CA LEU A 16 -15.12 -40.98 20.02
C LEU A 16 -14.17 -42.10 20.43
N ASN A 17 -14.71 -43.22 20.89
CA ASN A 17 -13.92 -44.42 21.15
C ASN A 17 -13.26 -44.92 19.86
N MET A 18 -13.88 -44.75 18.69
CA MET A 18 -13.25 -45.12 17.42
C MET A 18 -12.07 -44.23 17.05
N VAL A 19 -12.15 -42.91 17.28
CA VAL A 19 -11.03 -42.00 16.94
C VAL A 19 -9.84 -42.21 17.88
N THR A 20 -10.08 -42.39 19.18
CA THR A 20 -9.00 -42.71 20.14
C THR A 20 -8.43 -44.11 19.93
N VAL A 21 -9.22 -45.05 19.38
CA VAL A 21 -8.74 -46.36 18.92
C VAL A 21 -7.82 -46.22 17.69
N VAL A 22 -8.09 -45.29 16.79
CA VAL A 22 -7.23 -45.03 15.61
C VAL A 22 -5.95 -44.27 15.98
N ASN A 23 -6.04 -43.28 16.87
CA ASN A 23 -4.87 -42.55 17.36
C ASN A 23 -5.04 -42.17 18.84
N SER A 24 -4.26 -42.82 19.70
CA SER A 24 -4.30 -42.63 21.15
C SER A 24 -3.78 -41.27 21.62
N LYS A 25 -3.08 -40.52 20.76
CA LYS A 25 -2.54 -39.19 21.06
C LYS A 25 -3.39 -38.04 20.51
N ALA A 26 -4.53 -38.33 19.89
CA ALA A 26 -5.39 -37.30 19.30
C ALA A 26 -6.33 -36.70 20.35
N ASP A 27 -6.28 -35.37 20.51
CA ASP A 27 -7.27 -34.63 21.27
C ASP A 27 -8.53 -34.39 20.44
N VAL A 28 -9.69 -34.81 20.95
CA VAL A 28 -10.97 -34.72 20.25
C VAL A 28 -12.02 -34.07 21.14
N LEU A 29 -12.70 -33.05 20.61
CA LEU A 29 -13.83 -32.40 21.27
C LEU A 29 -15.15 -32.96 20.73
N LYS A 30 -16.10 -33.28 21.62
CA LYS A 30 -17.46 -33.72 21.22
C LYS A 30 -18.24 -32.58 20.58
N ALA A 31 -19.26 -32.87 19.77
CA ALA A 31 -20.04 -31.85 19.05
C ALA A 31 -20.50 -30.65 19.91
N SER A 32 -21.16 -30.89 21.04
CA SER A 32 -21.62 -29.81 21.95
C SER A 32 -20.45 -29.02 22.57
N GLN A 33 -19.37 -29.70 22.95
CA GLN A 33 -18.17 -29.07 23.52
C GLN A 33 -17.40 -28.27 22.48
N ALA A 34 -17.25 -28.81 21.26
CA ALA A 34 -16.62 -28.14 20.14
C ALA A 34 -17.38 -26.86 19.77
N LEU A 35 -18.72 -26.92 19.78
CA LEU A 35 -19.55 -25.76 19.54
C LEU A 35 -19.35 -24.69 20.62
N ALA A 36 -19.35 -25.06 21.90
CA ALA A 36 -19.09 -24.13 23.00
C ALA A 36 -17.69 -23.48 22.90
N VAL A 37 -16.66 -24.26 22.54
CA VAL A 37 -15.30 -23.76 22.32
C VAL A 37 -15.25 -22.76 21.15
N ASN A 38 -15.93 -23.05 20.05
CA ASN A 38 -16.03 -22.14 18.90
C ASN A 38 -16.72 -20.82 19.25
N LEU A 39 -17.84 -20.89 19.98
CA LEU A 39 -18.59 -19.72 20.43
C LEU A 39 -17.75 -18.84 21.36
N ASN A 40 -17.08 -19.45 22.35
CA ASN A 40 -16.22 -18.72 23.28
C ASN A 40 -15.04 -18.05 22.58
N ALA A 41 -14.44 -18.70 21.59
CA ALA A 41 -13.37 -18.10 20.81
C ALA A 41 -13.83 -16.90 19.98
N ALA A 42 -15.00 -17.00 19.35
CA ALA A 42 -15.59 -15.89 18.59
C ALA A 42 -15.94 -14.70 19.50
N LYS A 43 -16.58 -14.95 20.65
CA LYS A 43 -16.87 -13.93 21.67
C LYS A 43 -15.61 -13.28 22.22
N GLY A 44 -14.59 -14.07 22.55
CA GLY A 44 -13.32 -13.54 23.05
C GLY A 44 -12.64 -12.62 22.04
N LEU A 45 -12.66 -12.99 20.76
CA LEU A 45 -12.11 -12.14 19.70
C LEU A 45 -12.94 -10.86 19.50
N GLN A 46 -14.27 -10.96 19.58
CA GLN A 46 -15.19 -9.82 19.54
C GLN A 46 -14.92 -8.83 20.68
N GLU A 47 -14.76 -9.30 21.91
CA GLU A 47 -14.48 -8.43 23.07
C GLU A 47 -13.17 -7.64 22.90
N VAL A 48 -12.14 -8.31 22.38
CA VAL A 48 -10.89 -7.63 22.04
C VAL A 48 -11.16 -6.57 20.99
N MET A 49 -11.85 -6.89 19.90
CA MET A 49 -12.03 -5.98 18.75
C MET A 49 -13.03 -4.84 18.99
N LYS A 50 -13.98 -5.00 19.91
CA LYS A 50 -15.03 -4.02 20.20
C LYS A 50 -14.50 -2.62 20.50
N THR A 51 -13.37 -2.53 21.18
CA THR A 51 -12.75 -1.25 21.55
C THR A 51 -12.19 -0.47 20.36
N ASN A 52 -11.99 -1.10 19.20
CA ASN A 52 -11.44 -0.45 18.01
C ASN A 52 -12.51 0.24 17.14
N LEU A 53 -13.79 -0.13 17.27
CA LEU A 53 -14.82 0.26 16.32
C LEU A 53 -15.17 1.77 16.40
N GLY A 54 -15.28 2.39 15.23
CA GLY A 54 -15.74 3.77 15.05
C GLY A 54 -14.74 4.86 15.48
N PRO A 55 -15.04 6.15 15.26
CA PRO A 55 -14.10 7.25 15.53
C PRO A 55 -13.74 7.40 17.02
N LYS A 56 -14.65 6.99 17.93
CA LYS A 56 -14.42 6.99 19.38
C LYS A 56 -13.70 5.74 19.90
N GLY A 57 -13.35 4.78 19.03
CA GLY A 57 -12.57 3.61 19.42
C GLY A 57 -11.16 3.95 19.90
N THR A 58 -10.60 3.11 20.76
CA THR A 58 -9.27 3.24 21.36
C THR A 58 -8.17 2.70 20.44
N LEU A 59 -7.00 3.32 20.49
CA LEU A 59 -5.80 2.80 19.83
C LEU A 59 -5.18 1.68 20.65
N LYS A 60 -4.68 0.64 19.97
CA LYS A 60 -3.93 -0.44 20.60
C LYS A 60 -2.47 -0.34 20.23
N MET A 61 -1.63 -0.43 21.27
CA MET A 61 -0.19 -0.53 21.11
C MET A 61 0.21 -2.00 21.20
N LEU A 62 0.76 -2.52 20.12
CA LEU A 62 1.36 -3.83 20.05
C LEU A 62 2.87 -3.70 20.19
N VAL A 63 3.46 -4.54 21.02
CA VAL A 63 4.92 -4.66 21.17
C VAL A 63 5.31 -6.05 20.69
N GLY A 64 6.04 -6.11 19.58
CA GLY A 64 6.57 -7.36 19.05
C GLY A 64 7.70 -7.93 19.91
N GLY A 65 8.05 -9.21 19.70
CA GLY A 65 9.13 -9.85 20.45
C GLY A 65 10.51 -9.19 20.29
N ALA A 66 10.74 -8.50 19.17
CA ALA A 66 11.95 -7.72 18.92
C ALA A 66 11.92 -6.30 19.54
N GLY A 67 10.86 -5.95 20.29
CA GLY A 67 10.66 -4.61 20.85
C GLY A 67 10.11 -3.58 19.86
N GLN A 68 9.74 -3.99 18.64
CA GLN A 68 9.08 -3.10 17.68
C GLN A 68 7.70 -2.69 18.19
N ILE A 69 7.43 -1.39 18.21
CA ILE A 69 6.16 -0.81 18.67
C ILE A 69 5.32 -0.48 17.44
N LYS A 70 4.12 -1.06 17.36
CA LYS A 70 3.12 -0.74 16.34
C LYS A 70 1.87 -0.23 17.04
N ILE A 71 1.44 0.98 16.70
CA ILE A 71 0.18 1.54 17.19
C ILE A 71 -0.83 1.41 16.07
N THR A 72 -1.92 0.69 16.31
CA THR A 72 -2.97 0.54 15.30
C THR A 72 -4.36 0.53 15.91
N LYS A 73 -5.31 1.04 15.13
CA LYS A 73 -6.74 0.89 15.34
C LYS A 73 -7.37 -0.05 14.31
N ASP A 74 -6.64 -0.30 13.22
CA ASP A 74 -7.11 -1.16 12.15
C ASP A 74 -7.20 -2.62 12.62
N GLY A 75 -8.30 -3.26 12.22
CA GLY A 75 -8.60 -4.63 12.59
C GLY A 75 -7.68 -5.62 11.89
N ASN A 76 -7.42 -5.45 10.59
CA ASN A 76 -6.57 -6.37 9.85
C ASN A 76 -5.13 -6.33 10.37
N SER A 77 -4.59 -5.12 10.56
CA SER A 77 -3.26 -4.92 11.16
C SER A 77 -3.12 -5.51 12.56
N LEU A 78 -4.19 -5.48 13.37
CA LEU A 78 -4.19 -6.10 14.69
C LEU A 78 -4.16 -7.64 14.58
N LEU A 79 -5.04 -8.20 13.74
CA LEU A 79 -5.20 -9.64 13.57
C LEU A 79 -3.96 -10.29 12.93
N SER A 80 -3.26 -9.60 12.04
CA SER A 80 -2.04 -10.10 11.39
C SER A 80 -0.84 -10.14 12.34
N GLU A 81 -0.77 -9.22 13.30
CA GLU A 81 0.35 -9.11 14.25
C GLU A 81 0.14 -9.99 15.48
N MET A 82 -1.11 -10.29 15.82
CA MET A 82 -1.45 -11.20 16.92
C MET A 82 -1.15 -12.65 16.54
N GLN A 83 -0.42 -13.36 17.41
CA GLN A 83 -0.18 -14.79 17.27
C GLN A 83 -1.40 -15.59 17.75
N ILE A 84 -2.40 -15.75 16.87
CA ILE A 84 -3.64 -16.45 17.18
C ILE A 84 -3.42 -17.97 17.16
N GLN A 85 -3.55 -18.62 18.32
CA GLN A 85 -3.42 -20.08 18.46
C GLN A 85 -4.74 -20.83 18.22
N HIS A 86 -5.87 -20.21 18.57
CA HIS A 86 -7.17 -20.88 18.49
C HIS A 86 -7.63 -21.02 17.02
N PRO A 87 -7.97 -22.24 16.55
CA PRO A 87 -8.27 -22.48 15.13
C PRO A 87 -9.48 -21.67 14.63
N THR A 88 -10.54 -21.57 15.44
CA THR A 88 -11.73 -20.78 15.10
C THR A 88 -11.43 -19.29 14.96
N ALA A 89 -10.62 -18.74 15.86
CA ALA A 89 -10.20 -17.35 15.77
C ALA A 89 -9.29 -17.11 14.54
N MET A 90 -8.46 -18.09 14.17
CA MET A 90 -7.67 -18.03 12.93
C MET A 90 -8.56 -18.02 11.68
N MET A 91 -9.65 -18.80 11.66
CA MET A 91 -10.62 -18.76 10.55
C MET A 91 -11.31 -17.39 10.44
N ILE A 92 -11.74 -16.82 11.57
CA ILE A 92 -12.35 -15.48 11.60
C ILE A 92 -11.34 -14.41 11.16
N ALA A 93 -10.08 -14.53 11.59
CA ALA A 93 -9.02 -13.62 11.18
C ALA A 93 -8.79 -13.67 9.67
N ARG A 94 -8.75 -14.87 9.06
CA ARG A 94 -8.62 -15.04 7.61
C ARG A 94 -9.79 -14.43 6.83
N ALA A 95 -11.02 -14.58 7.33
CA ALA A 95 -12.18 -13.94 6.73
C ALA A 95 -12.07 -12.40 6.77
N SER A 96 -11.51 -11.87 7.86
CA SER A 96 -11.29 -10.43 8.02
C SER A 96 -10.18 -9.91 7.10
N THR A 97 -9.10 -10.69 6.91
CA THR A 97 -8.05 -10.36 5.93
C THR A 97 -8.58 -10.39 4.50
N ALA A 98 -9.43 -11.37 4.16
CA ALA A 98 -10.08 -11.40 2.85
C ALA A 98 -10.97 -10.17 2.61
N GLN A 99 -11.67 -9.70 3.63
CA GLN A 99 -12.43 -8.44 3.57
C GLN A 99 -11.50 -7.25 3.30
N ASP A 100 -10.38 -7.14 4.03
CA ASP A 100 -9.41 -6.07 3.82
C ASP A 100 -8.84 -6.09 2.40
N ASP A 101 -8.53 -7.26 1.86
CA ASP A 101 -7.91 -7.39 0.54
C ASP A 101 -8.83 -6.93 -0.59
N ILE A 102 -10.14 -7.13 -0.46
CA ILE A 102 -11.15 -6.71 -1.45
C ILE A 102 -11.64 -5.28 -1.19
N THR A 103 -12.20 -4.99 -0.01
CA THR A 103 -12.83 -3.69 0.27
C THR A 103 -11.87 -2.69 0.89
N GLY A 104 -10.87 -3.15 1.63
CA GLY A 104 -9.89 -2.28 2.31
C GLY A 104 -10.41 -1.52 3.51
N ASP A 105 -11.59 -1.86 4.01
CA ASP A 105 -12.18 -1.36 5.25
C ASP A 105 -13.21 -2.39 5.75
N GLY A 106 -13.75 -2.22 6.95
CA GLY A 106 -14.81 -3.07 7.52
C GLY A 106 -14.30 -4.29 8.29
N THR A 107 -12.99 -4.45 8.43
CA THR A 107 -12.33 -5.60 9.07
C THR A 107 -12.79 -5.82 10.51
N THR A 108 -12.89 -4.73 11.28
CA THR A 108 -13.36 -4.78 12.67
C THR A 108 -14.84 -5.13 12.73
N SER A 109 -15.66 -4.55 11.85
CA SER A 109 -17.10 -4.81 11.79
C SER A 109 -17.40 -6.28 11.45
N THR A 110 -16.66 -6.89 10.53
CA THR A 110 -16.80 -8.31 10.19
C THR A 110 -16.57 -9.22 11.39
N VAL A 111 -15.50 -9.00 12.17
CA VAL A 111 -15.26 -9.77 13.40
C VAL A 111 -16.38 -9.56 14.42
N MET A 112 -16.81 -8.31 14.59
CA MET A 112 -17.87 -7.97 15.53
C MET A 112 -19.20 -8.62 15.16
N PHE A 113 -19.53 -8.62 13.87
CA PHE A 113 -20.75 -9.21 13.33
C PHE A 113 -20.75 -10.74 13.51
N ILE A 114 -19.65 -11.42 13.20
CA ILE A 114 -19.51 -12.85 13.41
C ILE A 114 -19.64 -13.20 14.91
N GLY A 115 -18.97 -12.45 15.78
CA GLY A 115 -19.03 -12.66 17.23
C GLY A 115 -20.44 -12.53 17.80
N GLU A 116 -21.16 -11.47 17.41
CA GLU A 116 -22.53 -11.26 17.89
C GLU A 116 -23.51 -12.28 17.30
N LEU A 117 -23.37 -12.64 16.02
CA LEU A 117 -24.20 -13.67 15.38
C LEU A 117 -24.04 -15.03 16.07
N MET A 118 -22.80 -15.39 16.42
CA MET A 118 -22.50 -16.59 17.22
C MET A 118 -23.14 -16.51 18.62
N LYS A 119 -23.07 -15.35 19.28
CA LYS A 119 -23.68 -15.14 20.60
C LYS A 119 -25.22 -15.23 20.56
N GLN A 120 -25.88 -14.73 19.52
CA GLN A 120 -27.32 -14.88 19.34
C GLN A 120 -27.71 -16.34 19.05
N ALA A 121 -26.91 -17.04 18.24
CA ALA A 121 -27.12 -18.46 17.99
C ALA A 121 -27.02 -19.31 19.27
N GLU A 122 -26.16 -18.94 20.22
CA GLU A 122 -26.00 -19.66 21.48
C GLU A 122 -27.28 -19.73 22.32
N SER A 123 -28.06 -18.64 22.36
CA SER A 123 -29.34 -18.62 23.08
C SER A 123 -30.31 -19.66 22.52
N TYR A 124 -30.45 -19.72 21.20
CA TYR A 124 -31.30 -20.72 20.54
C TYR A 124 -30.78 -22.15 20.71
N LEU A 125 -29.46 -22.33 20.72
CA LEU A 125 -28.84 -23.64 20.98
C LEU A 125 -29.05 -24.09 22.43
N ALA A 126 -29.06 -23.15 23.39
CA ALA A 126 -29.37 -23.44 24.79
C ALA A 126 -30.84 -23.88 24.97
N ASP A 127 -31.76 -23.33 24.15
CA ASP A 127 -33.16 -23.75 24.09
C ASP A 127 -33.37 -25.11 23.39
N GLY A 128 -32.30 -25.70 22.84
CA GLY A 128 -32.33 -27.04 22.24
C GLY A 128 -32.64 -27.07 20.73
N LEU A 129 -32.58 -25.92 20.03
CA LEU A 129 -32.72 -25.90 18.58
C LEU A 129 -31.53 -26.59 17.90
N HIS A 130 -31.82 -27.30 16.80
CA HIS A 130 -30.78 -27.96 16.03
C HIS A 130 -29.96 -26.91 15.24
N PRO A 131 -28.61 -26.90 15.29
CA PRO A 131 -27.77 -25.86 14.65
C PRO A 131 -28.05 -25.64 13.16
N ARG A 132 -28.45 -26.71 12.46
CA ARG A 132 -28.82 -26.65 11.03
C ARG A 132 -29.99 -25.70 10.76
N LEU A 133 -31.00 -25.66 11.62
CA LEU A 133 -32.16 -24.77 11.45
C LEU A 133 -31.75 -23.31 11.61
N ILE A 134 -30.80 -23.04 12.51
CA ILE A 134 -30.23 -21.69 12.71
C ILE A 134 -29.44 -21.26 11.47
N ALA A 135 -28.62 -22.16 10.91
CA ALA A 135 -27.87 -21.89 9.69
C ALA A 135 -28.79 -21.60 8.49
N GLU A 136 -29.82 -22.43 8.28
CA GLU A 136 -30.84 -22.22 7.24
C GLU A 136 -31.58 -20.88 7.46
N GLY A 137 -31.88 -20.53 8.71
CA GLY A 137 -32.46 -19.23 9.06
C GLY A 137 -31.54 -18.05 8.72
N PHE A 138 -30.23 -18.16 8.93
CA PHE A 138 -29.28 -17.13 8.54
C PHE A 138 -29.14 -16.99 7.02
N ASP A 139 -29.20 -18.08 6.27
CA ASP A 139 -29.18 -18.02 4.80
C ASP A 139 -30.42 -17.31 4.23
N LEU A 140 -31.61 -17.57 4.82
CA LEU A 140 -32.83 -16.85 4.46
C LEU A 140 -32.73 -15.37 4.81
N ALA A 141 -32.28 -15.05 6.03
CA ALA A 141 -32.11 -13.66 6.47
C ALA A 141 -31.11 -12.91 5.59
N ARG A 142 -29.98 -13.53 5.22
CA ARG A 142 -28.98 -12.93 4.33
C ARG A 142 -29.58 -12.50 3.00
N ASN A 143 -30.39 -13.34 2.37
CA ASN A 143 -30.99 -13.03 1.07
C ASN A 143 -31.98 -11.85 1.17
N GLU A 144 -32.75 -11.78 2.25
CA GLU A 144 -33.63 -10.65 2.51
C GLU A 144 -32.85 -9.37 2.80
N THR A 145 -31.77 -9.45 3.58
CA THR A 145 -30.88 -8.30 3.85
C THR A 145 -30.22 -7.76 2.58
N MET A 146 -29.82 -8.62 1.65
CA MET A 146 -29.30 -8.19 0.34
C MET A 146 -30.37 -7.47 -0.48
N SER A 147 -31.61 -8.00 -0.47
CA SER A 147 -32.74 -7.36 -1.16
C SER A 147 -33.08 -5.99 -0.55
N PHE A 148 -32.98 -5.87 0.77
CA PHE A 148 -33.15 -4.59 1.46
C PHE A 148 -32.01 -3.61 1.15
N LEU A 149 -30.76 -4.08 1.09
CA LEU A 149 -29.60 -3.27 0.74
C LEU A 149 -29.74 -2.61 -0.64
N ASP A 150 -30.26 -3.36 -1.63
CA ASP A 150 -30.50 -2.82 -2.97
C ASP A 150 -31.53 -1.68 -3.01
N ASN A 151 -32.48 -1.69 -2.07
CA ASN A 151 -33.48 -0.63 -1.93
C ASN A 151 -32.99 0.53 -1.06
N PHE A 152 -32.11 0.27 -0.10
CA PHE A 152 -31.63 1.25 0.87
C PHE A 152 -30.43 2.07 0.38
N LYS A 153 -29.63 1.52 -0.55
CA LYS A 153 -28.47 2.21 -1.13
C LYS A 153 -28.91 3.49 -1.84
N VAL A 154 -28.15 4.56 -1.64
CA VAL A 154 -28.38 5.84 -2.30
C VAL A 154 -27.52 5.87 -3.57
N PRO A 155 -28.11 5.97 -4.77
CA PRO A 155 -27.34 6.07 -6.00
C PRO A 155 -26.55 7.38 -5.99
N ALA A 156 -25.29 7.30 -6.39
CA ALA A 156 -24.38 8.42 -6.50
C ALA A 156 -24.00 8.60 -7.97
N GLU A 157 -24.96 8.99 -8.80
CA GLU A 157 -24.68 9.33 -10.20
C GLU A 157 -23.74 10.56 -10.26
N ASN A 158 -22.70 10.50 -11.09
CA ASN A 158 -21.68 11.54 -11.27
C ASN A 158 -20.82 11.89 -10.02
N VAL A 159 -20.38 10.87 -9.27
CA VAL A 159 -19.51 11.00 -8.07
C VAL A 159 -18.28 11.92 -8.27
N LEU A 160 -17.74 11.99 -9.49
CA LEU A 160 -16.52 12.76 -9.75
C LEU A 160 -16.68 14.27 -9.59
N ASP A 161 -17.84 14.78 -9.99
CA ASP A 161 -18.10 16.21 -9.99
C ASP A 161 -18.41 16.69 -8.57
N ASP A 162 -19.02 15.82 -7.77
CA ASP A 162 -19.33 16.07 -6.36
C ASP A 162 -18.11 15.84 -5.44
N ARG A 163 -17.21 16.84 -5.44
CA ARG A 163 -16.05 16.88 -4.54
C ARG A 163 -16.46 16.78 -3.07
N GLU A 164 -17.59 17.36 -2.67
CA GLU A 164 -18.01 17.40 -1.27
C GLU A 164 -18.42 16.02 -0.76
N ARG A 165 -19.18 15.27 -1.56
CA ARG A 165 -19.54 13.89 -1.22
C ARG A 165 -18.31 12.99 -1.12
N LEU A 166 -17.36 13.11 -2.05
CA LEU A 166 -16.07 12.40 -1.97
C LEU A 166 -15.26 12.75 -0.71
N LEU A 167 -15.25 14.04 -0.32
CA LEU A 167 -14.62 14.47 0.93
C LEU A 167 -15.31 13.87 2.14
N CYS A 168 -16.64 13.81 2.16
CA CYS A 168 -17.39 13.18 3.25
C CYS A 168 -17.07 11.69 3.39
N ILE A 169 -16.93 10.96 2.28
CA ILE A 169 -16.56 9.54 2.27
C ILE A 169 -15.13 9.35 2.79
N ALA A 170 -14.17 10.11 2.25
CA ALA A 170 -12.79 10.05 2.69
C ALA A 170 -12.65 10.39 4.19
N ARG A 171 -13.38 11.42 4.67
CA ARG A 171 -13.44 11.78 6.09
C ARG A 171 -14.03 10.65 6.94
N THR A 172 -15.04 9.95 6.45
CA THR A 172 -15.69 8.86 7.19
C THR A 172 -14.71 7.74 7.47
N SER A 173 -13.98 7.26 6.46
CA SER A 173 -12.97 6.21 6.65
C SER A 173 -11.78 6.73 7.48
N LEU A 174 -11.21 7.89 7.15
CA LEU A 174 -10.02 8.42 7.84
C LEU A 174 -10.24 8.78 9.32
N ARG A 175 -11.43 9.30 9.68
CA ARG A 175 -11.76 9.66 11.08
C ARG A 175 -11.88 8.44 11.98
N THR A 176 -12.05 7.24 11.43
CA THR A 176 -12.00 6.03 12.27
C THR A 176 -10.58 5.82 12.79
N LYS A 177 -9.54 6.12 12.03
CA LYS A 177 -8.14 5.78 12.36
C LYS A 177 -7.30 6.95 12.87
N LEU A 178 -7.60 8.18 12.44
CA LEU A 178 -6.81 9.38 12.72
C LEU A 178 -7.59 10.43 13.50
N GLY A 179 -6.88 11.37 14.12
CA GLY A 179 -7.50 12.53 14.76
C GLY A 179 -8.19 13.44 13.73
N ALA A 180 -9.33 14.04 14.10
CA ALA A 180 -10.20 14.77 13.18
C ALA A 180 -9.47 15.82 12.32
N LYS A 181 -8.61 16.66 12.93
CA LYS A 181 -7.86 17.70 12.22
C LYS A 181 -6.90 17.16 11.15
N MET A 182 -6.30 16.00 11.43
CA MET A 182 -5.38 15.33 10.50
C MET A 182 -6.18 14.62 9.39
N ALA A 183 -7.28 13.95 9.76
CA ALA A 183 -8.17 13.30 8.82
C ALA A 183 -8.76 14.28 7.79
N ASP A 184 -9.14 15.50 8.20
CA ASP A 184 -9.68 16.49 7.28
C ASP A 184 -8.63 16.93 6.24
N LYS A 185 -7.39 17.21 6.65
CA LYS A 185 -6.30 17.51 5.71
C LYS A 185 -5.97 16.34 4.76
N MET A 186 -5.93 15.12 5.31
CA MET A 186 -5.64 13.93 4.50
C MET A 186 -6.79 13.60 3.55
N SER A 187 -8.03 13.90 3.92
CA SER A 187 -9.20 13.70 3.05
C SER A 187 -9.12 14.54 1.77
N GLU A 188 -8.64 15.77 1.87
CA GLU A 188 -8.41 16.63 0.71
C GLU A 188 -7.35 16.03 -0.22
N ALA A 189 -6.22 15.59 0.33
CA ALA A 189 -5.15 14.96 -0.43
C ALA A 189 -5.58 13.65 -1.12
N VAL A 190 -6.39 12.82 -0.45
CA VAL A 190 -6.94 11.56 -1.00
C VAL A 190 -7.86 11.83 -2.18
N VAL A 191 -8.80 12.77 -2.02
CA VAL A 191 -9.76 13.10 -3.09
C VAL A 191 -9.05 13.72 -4.29
N ASP A 192 -8.11 14.63 -4.05
CA ASP A 192 -7.32 15.24 -5.13
C ASP A 192 -6.44 14.20 -5.84
N ALA A 193 -5.82 13.27 -5.11
CA ALA A 193 -5.04 12.17 -5.70
C ALA A 193 -5.88 11.28 -6.65
N ILE A 194 -7.09 10.91 -6.24
CA ILE A 194 -7.97 10.06 -7.04
C ILE A 194 -8.50 10.78 -8.27
N LYS A 195 -8.81 12.09 -8.15
CA LYS A 195 -9.19 12.92 -9.30
C LYS A 195 -8.09 13.03 -10.35
N ILE A 196 -6.83 13.06 -9.91
CA ILE A 196 -5.65 13.12 -10.79
C ILE A 196 -5.47 11.80 -11.55
N ILE A 197 -5.65 10.66 -10.88
CA ILE A 197 -5.39 9.33 -11.46
C ILE A 197 -6.49 8.89 -12.42
N LYS A 198 -7.74 9.32 -12.19
CA LYS A 198 -8.86 8.84 -12.98
C LYS A 198 -8.72 9.26 -14.45
N LYS A 199 -8.58 8.27 -15.32
CA LYS A 199 -8.70 8.41 -16.77
C LYS A 199 -10.15 8.11 -17.19
N PRO A 200 -10.64 8.71 -18.29
CA PRO A 200 -11.89 8.26 -18.89
C PRO A 200 -11.77 6.77 -19.25
N ASP A 201 -12.80 5.99 -18.91
CA ASP A 201 -12.98 4.58 -19.28
C ASP A 201 -11.98 3.54 -18.74
N VAL A 202 -11.05 3.92 -17.86
CA VAL A 202 -10.11 2.98 -17.21
C VAL A 202 -10.44 2.87 -15.71
N PRO A 203 -10.49 1.65 -15.13
CA PRO A 203 -10.66 1.50 -13.69
C PRO A 203 -9.52 2.18 -12.93
N VAL A 204 -9.85 2.80 -11.80
CA VAL A 204 -8.85 3.50 -10.98
C VAL A 204 -7.85 2.49 -10.43
N ASP A 205 -6.57 2.66 -10.75
CA ASP A 205 -5.48 1.86 -10.18
C ASP A 205 -4.80 2.63 -9.03
N LEU A 206 -4.89 2.09 -7.82
CA LEU A 206 -4.27 2.66 -6.64
C LEU A 206 -2.75 2.57 -6.64
N HIS A 207 -2.14 1.70 -7.46
CA HIS A 207 -0.68 1.64 -7.57
C HIS A 207 -0.09 2.93 -8.13
N MET A 208 -0.89 3.73 -8.84
CA MET A 208 -0.48 5.04 -9.36
C MET A 208 -0.39 6.13 -8.28
N VAL A 209 -0.96 5.90 -7.09
CA VAL A 209 -0.68 6.72 -5.91
C VAL A 209 0.56 6.16 -5.21
N GLU A 210 1.67 6.89 -5.22
CA GLU A 210 2.78 6.57 -4.33
C GLU A 210 2.54 7.17 -2.95
N ILE A 211 2.77 6.37 -1.91
CA ILE A 211 2.75 6.84 -0.53
C ILE A 211 4.21 6.90 -0.06
N MET A 212 4.77 8.10 -0.07
CA MET A 212 6.11 8.36 0.46
C MET A 212 6.02 8.86 1.88
N HIS A 213 7.04 8.57 2.68
CA HIS A 213 7.15 9.12 4.03
C HIS A 213 8.50 9.78 4.25
N MET A 214 8.48 10.82 5.08
CA MET A 214 9.64 11.58 5.52
C MET A 214 9.59 11.72 7.04
N LYS A 215 10.72 11.40 7.70
CA LYS A 215 10.84 11.58 9.14
C LYS A 215 11.07 13.05 9.46
N HIS A 216 10.02 13.76 9.83
CA HIS A 216 10.06 15.19 10.11
C HIS A 216 9.41 15.50 11.46
N LYS A 217 9.82 16.58 12.13
CA LYS A 217 9.35 16.90 13.50
C LYS A 217 7.83 17.07 13.59
N LEU A 218 7.19 17.55 12.54
CA LEU A 218 5.75 17.80 12.47
C LEU A 218 5.03 16.70 11.68
N SER A 219 4.01 16.10 12.29
CA SER A 219 3.15 15.09 11.66
C SER A 219 1.97 15.67 10.87
N ASN A 220 1.71 16.97 11.01
CA ASN A 220 0.53 17.64 10.44
C ASN A 220 0.77 18.29 9.06
N GLU A 221 1.94 18.06 8.47
CA GLU A 221 2.38 18.62 7.19
C GLU A 221 2.39 17.57 6.09
N THR A 222 1.31 16.80 5.95
CA THR A 222 1.13 15.91 4.80
C THR A 222 0.78 16.72 3.57
N THR A 223 1.48 16.48 2.47
CA THR A 223 1.31 17.24 1.23
C THR A 223 1.04 16.29 0.07
N LEU A 224 0.11 16.67 -0.79
CA LEU A 224 -0.06 16.02 -2.08
C LEU A 224 0.90 16.65 -3.08
N VAL A 225 1.78 15.84 -3.65
CA VAL A 225 2.68 16.25 -4.73
C VAL A 225 2.08 15.78 -6.05
N ARG A 226 1.77 16.72 -6.94
CA ARG A 226 1.27 16.46 -8.30
C ARG A 226 2.43 16.04 -9.21
N GLY A 227 2.96 14.86 -8.93
CA GLY A 227 4.13 14.29 -9.57
C GLY A 227 4.69 13.15 -8.71
N LEU A 228 6.01 12.94 -8.78
CA LEU A 228 6.67 11.85 -8.07
C LEU A 228 7.70 12.37 -7.05
N VAL A 229 7.69 11.77 -5.86
CA VAL A 229 8.77 11.95 -4.87
C VAL A 229 9.59 10.66 -4.79
N MET A 230 10.90 10.78 -4.91
CA MET A 230 11.84 9.67 -4.79
C MET A 230 12.64 9.78 -3.49
N ASP A 231 12.95 8.64 -2.87
CA ASP A 231 13.78 8.52 -1.67
C ASP A 231 15.29 8.51 -1.95
N HIS A 232 15.66 8.87 -3.17
CA HIS A 232 17.05 8.95 -3.61
C HIS A 232 17.28 10.34 -4.19
N GLY A 233 18.43 10.92 -3.86
CA GLY A 233 18.91 12.17 -4.43
C GLY A 233 20.24 12.01 -5.16
N SER A 234 20.74 13.13 -5.65
CA SER A 234 22.06 13.23 -6.28
C SER A 234 23.16 12.80 -5.31
N ARG A 235 24.15 12.04 -5.80
CA ARG A 235 25.28 11.58 -4.97
C ARG A 235 26.51 12.46 -5.12
N HIS A 236 26.65 13.14 -6.24
CA HIS A 236 27.79 14.01 -6.49
C HIS A 236 27.52 15.41 -5.91
N PRO A 237 28.47 16.03 -5.18
CA PRO A 237 28.27 17.33 -4.55
C PRO A 237 28.07 18.48 -5.55
N ASP A 238 28.72 18.39 -6.72
CA ASP A 238 28.65 19.42 -7.77
C ASP A 238 27.38 19.33 -8.64
N MET A 239 26.52 18.35 -8.41
CA MET A 239 25.23 18.28 -9.11
C MET A 239 24.30 19.40 -8.62
N PRO A 240 23.50 20.00 -9.53
CA PRO A 240 22.57 21.05 -9.16
C PRO A 240 21.49 20.48 -8.22
N LYS A 241 21.12 21.25 -7.20
CA LYS A 241 20.09 20.85 -6.22
C LYS A 241 18.67 21.17 -6.66
N ARG A 242 18.52 22.10 -7.60
CA ARG A 242 17.24 22.53 -8.15
C ARG A 242 17.42 22.85 -9.62
N LEU A 243 16.51 22.32 -10.43
CA LEU A 243 16.38 22.58 -11.84
C LEU A 243 14.93 22.98 -12.09
N ASP A 244 14.73 24.04 -12.86
CA ASP A 244 13.41 24.46 -13.33
C ASP A 244 13.34 24.14 -14.85
N ASN A 245 12.13 23.86 -15.36
CA ASN A 245 11.81 23.40 -16.71
C ASN A 245 12.72 22.25 -17.19
N CYS A 246 12.50 21.08 -16.61
CA CYS A 246 13.34 19.90 -16.80
C CYS A 246 12.76 18.96 -17.86
N TYR A 247 13.62 18.48 -18.75
CA TYR A 247 13.42 17.20 -19.41
C TYR A 247 13.90 16.06 -18.51
N ILE A 248 13.10 15.00 -18.44
CA ILE A 248 13.39 13.82 -17.63
C ILE A 248 13.58 12.63 -18.56
N LEU A 249 14.80 12.09 -18.57
CA LEU A 249 15.12 10.84 -19.25
C LEU A 249 15.05 9.70 -18.24
N THR A 250 14.17 8.73 -18.51
CA THR A 250 14.05 7.50 -17.73
C THR A 250 14.73 6.34 -18.44
N MET A 251 15.67 5.68 -17.78
CA MET A 251 16.42 4.57 -18.37
C MET A 251 16.49 3.33 -17.48
N ASN A 252 16.69 2.16 -18.12
CA ASN A 252 17.04 0.90 -17.48
C ASN A 252 18.40 0.36 -17.95
N VAL A 253 19.33 1.25 -18.29
CA VAL A 253 20.66 0.89 -18.78
C VAL A 253 21.66 0.96 -17.64
N SER A 254 22.52 -0.05 -17.51
CA SER A 254 23.62 0.02 -16.56
C SER A 254 24.70 1.00 -17.02
N LEU A 255 24.95 2.00 -16.18
CA LEU A 255 26.06 2.95 -16.28
C LEU A 255 27.14 2.62 -15.24
N GLU A 256 27.22 1.35 -14.84
CA GLU A 256 28.27 0.84 -13.97
C GLU A 256 29.19 -0.08 -14.76
N TYR A 257 30.39 -0.30 -14.22
CA TYR A 257 31.29 -1.34 -14.67
C TYR A 257 30.63 -2.71 -14.49
N GLU A 258 30.29 -3.34 -15.61
CA GLU A 258 29.74 -4.68 -15.65
C GLU A 258 30.83 -5.68 -15.95
N LYS A 259 30.91 -6.71 -15.10
CA LYS A 259 31.68 -7.90 -15.43
C LYS A 259 30.88 -8.68 -16.48
N SER A 260 31.59 -9.24 -17.45
CA SER A 260 30.98 -10.13 -18.43
C SER A 260 30.33 -11.33 -17.71
N GLU A 261 29.12 -11.71 -18.15
CA GLU A 261 28.40 -12.88 -17.60
C GLU A 261 29.16 -14.18 -17.84
N VAL A 262 29.84 -14.27 -18.99
CA VAL A 262 30.80 -15.33 -19.25
C VAL A 262 32.08 -15.01 -18.49
N ASN A 263 32.67 -15.99 -17.80
CA ASN A 263 33.97 -15.85 -17.14
C ASN A 263 35.07 -15.52 -18.16
N ALA A 264 35.25 -14.23 -18.48
CA ALA A 264 36.33 -13.74 -19.30
C ALA A 264 37.53 -13.48 -18.39
N GLY A 265 38.50 -14.40 -18.40
CA GLY A 265 39.80 -14.16 -17.77
C GLY A 265 40.67 -13.34 -18.71
N PHE A 266 41.02 -12.11 -18.33
CA PHE A 266 42.02 -11.33 -19.05
C PHE A 266 43.42 -11.77 -18.65
N PHE A 267 44.20 -12.23 -19.62
CA PHE A 267 45.64 -12.50 -19.45
C PHE A 267 46.43 -11.33 -20.04
N TYR A 268 47.25 -10.67 -19.23
CA TYR A 268 48.14 -9.60 -19.66
C TYR A 268 49.59 -9.98 -19.36
N SER A 269 50.50 -9.70 -20.30
CA SER A 269 51.93 -10.01 -20.16
C SER A 269 52.79 -8.79 -19.79
N SER A 270 52.23 -7.57 -19.90
CA SER A 270 52.91 -6.32 -19.55
C SER A 270 52.00 -5.38 -18.74
N SER A 271 52.61 -4.48 -17.95
CA SER A 271 51.88 -3.46 -17.18
C SER A 271 51.11 -2.50 -18.10
N SER A 272 51.68 -2.15 -19.25
CA SER A 272 51.03 -1.24 -20.20
C SER A 272 49.76 -1.83 -20.83
N GLN A 273 49.74 -3.15 -21.08
CA GLN A 273 48.53 -3.83 -21.56
C GLN A 273 47.43 -3.85 -20.50
N ARG A 274 47.79 -3.98 -19.22
CA ARG A 274 46.83 -3.92 -18.12
C ARG A 274 46.12 -2.56 -18.07
N ASP A 275 46.88 -1.48 -18.20
CA ASP A 275 46.32 -0.12 -18.18
C ASP A 275 45.41 0.12 -19.39
N GLN A 276 45.82 -0.32 -20.59
CA GLN A 276 45.00 -0.22 -21.80
C GLN A 276 43.68 -1.01 -21.72
N LEU A 277 43.69 -2.20 -21.10
CA LEU A 277 42.48 -2.99 -20.89
C LEU A 277 41.54 -2.32 -19.89
N ALA A 278 42.07 -1.79 -18.79
CA ALA A 278 41.28 -1.03 -17.82
C ALA A 278 40.65 0.21 -18.46
N ASP A 279 41.38 0.91 -19.33
CA ASP A 279 40.85 2.06 -20.08
C ASP A 279 39.83 1.64 -21.13
N ALA A 280 40.00 0.49 -21.80
CA ALA A 280 39.05 0.00 -22.79
C ALA A 280 37.70 -0.39 -22.16
N GLU A 281 37.73 -1.04 -21.00
CA GLU A 281 36.52 -1.34 -20.23
C GLU A 281 35.79 -0.06 -19.79
N ARG A 282 36.54 0.94 -19.33
CA ARG A 282 35.98 2.25 -18.96
C ARG A 282 35.40 2.99 -20.15
N LYS A 283 36.07 2.96 -21.31
CA LYS A 283 35.60 3.59 -22.55
C LYS A 283 34.20 3.13 -22.92
N PHE A 284 33.86 1.85 -22.73
CA PHE A 284 32.52 1.36 -23.02
C PHE A 284 31.43 2.08 -22.20
N THR A 285 31.66 2.28 -20.89
CA THR A 285 30.74 3.02 -20.03
C THR A 285 30.78 4.51 -20.32
N ASP A 286 31.97 5.08 -20.54
CA ASP A 286 32.14 6.49 -20.85
C ASP A 286 31.48 6.88 -22.19
N ASP A 287 31.52 6.01 -23.19
CA ASP A 287 30.91 6.26 -24.50
C ASP A 287 29.38 6.27 -24.41
N LYS A 288 28.77 5.41 -23.57
CA LYS A 288 27.34 5.53 -23.25
C LYS A 288 27.01 6.86 -22.59
N VAL A 289 27.81 7.29 -21.61
CA VAL A 289 27.57 8.56 -20.90
C VAL A 289 27.75 9.74 -21.84
N LYS A 290 28.76 9.71 -22.73
CA LYS A 290 28.96 10.75 -23.76
C LYS A 290 27.78 10.86 -24.70
N LYS A 291 27.19 9.75 -25.17
CA LYS A 291 25.96 9.79 -25.98
C LYS A 291 24.82 10.52 -25.25
N ILE A 292 24.65 10.30 -23.94
CA ILE A 292 23.66 11.02 -23.13
C ILE A 292 24.00 12.52 -23.05
N CYS A 293 25.28 12.87 -22.90
CA CYS A 293 25.73 14.25 -22.89
C CYS A 293 25.53 14.94 -24.26
N GLU A 294 25.77 14.24 -25.37
CA GLU A 294 25.51 14.71 -26.73
C GLU A 294 24.02 14.95 -26.95
N PHE A 295 23.18 13.98 -26.59
CA PHE A 295 21.73 14.10 -26.66
C PHE A 295 21.22 15.28 -25.81
N LYS A 296 21.77 15.47 -24.61
CA LYS A 296 21.47 16.66 -23.81
C LYS A 296 21.78 17.95 -24.57
N ARG A 297 22.95 18.05 -25.21
CA ARG A 297 23.36 19.28 -25.92
C ARG A 297 22.49 19.56 -27.14
N GLU A 298 21.96 18.52 -27.76
CA GLU A 298 21.00 18.63 -28.86
C GLU A 298 19.63 19.14 -28.38
N VAL A 299 19.12 18.60 -27.28
CA VAL A 299 17.77 18.93 -26.77
C VAL A 299 17.74 20.22 -25.94
N CYS A 300 18.78 20.46 -25.13
CA CYS A 300 18.91 21.62 -24.24
C CYS A 300 19.69 22.75 -24.92
N THR A 301 19.04 23.47 -25.85
CA THR A 301 19.59 24.70 -26.43
C THR A 301 19.39 25.91 -25.51
N GLU A 302 20.28 26.91 -25.60
CA GLU A 302 20.19 28.15 -24.80
C GLU A 302 18.88 28.92 -25.02
N GLU A 303 18.24 28.74 -26.18
CA GLU A 303 16.95 29.33 -26.53
C GLU A 303 15.79 28.74 -25.71
N ASN A 304 15.86 27.44 -25.37
CA ASN A 304 14.80 26.74 -24.65
C ASN A 304 14.93 26.86 -23.12
N LYS A 305 16.13 27.20 -22.58
CA LYS A 305 16.43 27.23 -21.13
C LYS A 305 15.98 25.97 -20.37
N LYS A 306 15.84 24.85 -21.06
CA LYS A 306 15.41 23.58 -20.46
C LYS A 306 16.60 22.85 -19.88
N THR A 307 16.39 22.29 -18.70
CA THR A 307 17.39 21.54 -17.94
C THR A 307 17.16 20.04 -18.12
N PHE A 308 18.12 19.21 -17.70
CA PHE A 308 18.08 17.76 -17.97
C PHE A 308 18.28 16.94 -16.69
N VAL A 309 17.40 15.98 -16.48
CA VAL A 309 17.40 15.06 -15.34
C VAL A 309 17.44 13.64 -15.88
N LEU A 310 18.38 12.84 -15.36
CA LEU A 310 18.51 11.43 -15.68
C LEU A 310 18.04 10.59 -14.48
N ILE A 311 17.08 9.70 -14.72
CA ILE A 311 16.60 8.74 -13.73
C ILE A 311 16.88 7.33 -14.24
N ASN A 312 17.80 6.65 -13.58
CA ASN A 312 18.20 5.29 -13.94
C ASN A 312 17.71 4.26 -12.92
N GLU A 313 17.10 3.17 -13.39
CA GLU A 313 16.80 1.99 -12.58
C GLU A 313 18.09 1.28 -12.14
N LYS A 314 19.09 1.25 -13.02
CA LYS A 314 20.40 0.67 -12.71
C LYS A 314 21.29 1.68 -12.02
N GLY A 315 22.48 1.20 -11.67
CA GLY A 315 23.47 2.02 -11.01
C GLY A 315 24.16 3.00 -11.95
N ILE A 316 24.95 3.90 -11.36
CA ILE A 316 25.81 4.86 -12.06
C ILE A 316 27.14 4.90 -11.31
N ASP A 317 28.22 4.70 -12.04
CA ASP A 317 29.57 4.71 -11.50
C ASP A 317 30.05 6.12 -11.10
N PRO A 318 30.97 6.26 -10.12
CA PRO A 318 31.47 7.57 -9.70
C PRO A 318 32.11 8.42 -10.82
N PRO A 319 32.95 7.87 -11.72
CA PRO A 319 33.47 8.64 -12.86
C PRO A 319 32.37 9.14 -13.79
N SER A 320 31.37 8.29 -14.06
CA SER A 320 30.20 8.68 -14.86
C SER A 320 29.38 9.78 -14.19
N LEU A 321 29.23 9.75 -12.87
CA LEU A 321 28.59 10.83 -12.12
C LEU A 321 29.36 12.16 -12.23
N GLU A 322 30.70 12.13 -12.27
CA GLU A 322 31.51 13.34 -12.45
C GLU A 322 31.28 13.96 -13.83
N ILE A 323 31.23 13.14 -14.89
CA ILE A 323 30.95 13.59 -16.26
C ILE A 323 29.55 14.23 -16.32
N LEU A 324 28.54 13.57 -15.77
CA LEU A 324 27.16 14.09 -15.72
C LEU A 324 27.04 15.36 -14.87
N ALA A 325 27.78 15.45 -13.76
CA ALA A 325 27.81 16.63 -12.90
C ALA A 325 28.45 17.83 -13.61
N ARG A 326 29.52 17.62 -14.38
CA ARG A 326 30.20 18.67 -15.16
C ARG A 326 29.29 19.29 -16.21
N GLU A 327 28.43 18.48 -16.81
CA GLU A 327 27.39 18.96 -17.73
C GLU A 327 26.19 19.56 -16.99
N GLY A 328 26.10 19.48 -15.66
CA GLY A 328 24.99 20.00 -14.87
C GLY A 328 23.71 19.15 -14.98
N ILE A 329 23.83 17.83 -15.13
CA ILE A 329 22.70 16.88 -15.12
C ILE A 329 22.46 16.39 -13.70
N ILE A 330 21.20 16.41 -13.22
CA ILE A 330 20.83 15.65 -12.02
C ILE A 330 20.72 14.18 -12.42
N ALA A 331 21.64 13.34 -11.93
CA ALA A 331 21.60 11.91 -12.18
C ALA A 331 21.18 11.15 -10.92
N LEU A 332 20.08 10.41 -11.04
CA LEU A 332 19.60 9.49 -10.02
C LEU A 332 19.93 8.06 -10.43
N ARG A 333 20.46 7.32 -9.46
CA ARG A 333 20.83 5.91 -9.63
C ARG A 333 19.91 5.03 -8.79
N ARG A 334 19.72 3.78 -9.24
CA ARG A 334 18.99 2.75 -8.50
C ARG A 334 17.57 3.16 -8.15
N ALA A 335 16.87 3.80 -9.08
CA ALA A 335 15.45 4.08 -8.93
C ALA A 335 14.68 2.77 -8.79
N LYS A 336 13.67 2.74 -7.91
CA LYS A 336 12.84 1.55 -7.75
C LYS A 336 12.10 1.25 -9.04
N ARG A 337 12.04 -0.02 -9.45
CA ARG A 337 11.30 -0.46 -10.64
C ARG A 337 9.84 0.05 -10.68
N ARG A 338 9.14 0.04 -9.53
CA ARG A 338 7.78 0.61 -9.42
C ARG A 338 7.68 2.09 -9.79
N ASN A 339 8.75 2.86 -9.59
CA ASN A 339 8.80 4.26 -9.98
C ASN A 339 9.02 4.42 -11.50
N MET A 340 9.68 3.46 -12.14
CA MET A 340 9.85 3.45 -13.60
C MET A 340 8.54 3.22 -14.36
N GLU A 341 7.56 2.56 -13.74
CA GLU A 341 6.20 2.43 -14.29
C GLU A 341 5.39 3.72 -14.09
N ARG A 342 5.64 4.43 -12.99
CA ARG A 342 4.93 5.67 -12.63
C ARG A 342 5.46 6.92 -13.30
N LEU A 343 6.76 7.00 -13.54
CA LEU A 343 7.41 8.18 -14.13
C LEU A 343 6.87 8.50 -15.54
N PRO A 344 6.77 7.55 -16.48
CA PRO A 344 6.14 7.78 -17.79
C PRO A 344 4.70 8.29 -17.67
N LEU A 345 3.93 7.77 -16.70
CA LEU A 345 2.54 8.15 -16.48
C LEU A 345 2.40 9.51 -15.80
N ALA A 346 3.34 9.89 -14.95
CA ALA A 346 3.39 11.20 -14.35
C ALA A 346 3.83 12.23 -15.40
N VAL A 347 5.07 12.10 -15.86
CA VAL A 347 5.87 13.11 -16.58
C VAL A 347 5.61 13.12 -18.10
N GLY A 348 5.06 12.02 -18.64
CA GLY A 348 5.18 11.73 -20.07
C GLY A 348 6.57 11.18 -20.39
N GLY A 349 6.75 10.63 -21.59
CA GLY A 349 7.99 9.97 -22.01
C GLY A 349 7.96 8.45 -21.86
N VAL A 350 9.01 7.80 -22.36
CA VAL A 350 9.13 6.34 -22.43
C VAL A 350 10.36 5.89 -21.64
N ALA A 351 10.24 4.74 -20.96
CA ALA A 351 11.38 4.13 -20.29
C ALA A 351 12.32 3.50 -21.33
N VAL A 352 13.48 4.11 -21.52
CA VAL A 352 14.43 3.71 -22.56
C VAL A 352 15.36 2.58 -22.07
N ASN A 353 15.57 1.58 -22.92
CA ASN A 353 16.42 0.42 -22.62
C ASN A 353 17.79 0.45 -23.31
N SER A 354 18.02 1.35 -24.27
CA SER A 354 19.29 1.51 -24.99
C SER A 354 19.63 2.97 -25.16
N VAL A 355 20.92 3.32 -25.12
CA VAL A 355 21.39 4.71 -25.27
C VAL A 355 21.64 5.06 -26.74
N GLU A 356 21.48 4.09 -27.65
CA GLU A 356 21.84 4.29 -29.07
C GLU A 356 20.77 5.00 -29.87
N ASP A 357 19.51 4.76 -29.54
CA ASP A 357 18.34 5.34 -30.20
C ASP A 357 17.59 6.18 -29.17
N LEU A 358 18.03 7.43 -28.97
CA LEU A 358 17.35 8.39 -28.08
C LEU A 358 16.62 9.43 -28.93
N ASP A 359 15.29 9.46 -28.81
CA ASP A 359 14.46 10.46 -29.47
C ASP A 359 13.91 11.49 -28.48
N VAL A 360 13.57 12.69 -28.99
CA VAL A 360 12.99 13.76 -28.16
C VAL A 360 11.63 13.35 -27.59
N ASP A 361 10.92 12.46 -28.28
CA ASP A 361 9.61 11.93 -27.87
C ASP A 361 9.70 11.00 -26.66
N ASP A 362 10.89 10.43 -26.37
CA ASP A 362 11.11 9.57 -25.20
C ASP A 362 11.22 10.37 -23.90
N LEU A 363 11.41 11.69 -23.98
CA LEU A 363 11.62 12.55 -22.83
C LEU A 363 10.31 12.96 -22.16
N GLY A 364 10.30 12.88 -20.83
CA GLY A 364 9.27 13.52 -20.02
C GLY A 364 9.55 15.00 -19.79
N GLU A 365 8.51 15.78 -19.51
CA GLU A 365 8.61 17.20 -19.14
C GLU A 365 8.05 17.48 -17.72
N ALA A 366 8.81 18.23 -16.92
CA ALA A 366 8.39 18.71 -15.59
C ALA A 366 8.84 20.15 -15.35
N ASP A 367 8.03 20.96 -14.67
CA ASP A 367 8.34 22.38 -14.42
C ASP A 367 9.45 22.55 -13.36
N ALA A 368 9.53 21.67 -12.37
CA ALA A 368 10.56 21.77 -11.35
C ALA A 368 11.00 20.39 -10.84
N VAL A 369 12.32 20.18 -10.79
CA VAL A 369 12.93 19.05 -10.11
C VAL A 369 13.92 19.56 -9.08
N TYR A 370 13.68 19.27 -7.81
CA TYR A 370 14.56 19.71 -6.74
C TYR A 370 14.82 18.62 -5.71
N GLU A 371 16.00 18.68 -5.12
CA GLU A 371 16.40 17.81 -4.03
C GLU A 371 16.22 18.53 -2.69
N GLN A 372 15.47 17.89 -1.79
CA GLN A 372 15.41 18.26 -0.39
C GLN A 372 16.20 17.24 0.43
N THR A 373 17.24 17.72 1.11
CA THR A 373 18.01 16.92 2.06
C THR A 373 17.42 17.08 3.47
N LEU A 374 17.17 15.97 4.15
CA LEU A 374 16.70 15.94 5.53
C LEU A 374 17.59 15.00 6.35
N GLY A 375 18.49 15.58 7.16
CA GLY A 375 19.55 14.81 7.81
C GLY A 375 20.47 14.20 6.76
N ASP A 376 20.63 12.88 6.79
CA ASP A 376 21.44 12.13 5.82
C ASP A 376 20.62 11.61 4.62
N GLU A 377 19.29 11.71 4.69
CA GLU A 377 18.39 11.25 3.63
C GLU A 377 18.14 12.37 2.61
N LYS A 378 18.08 12.00 1.33
CA LYS A 378 17.85 12.92 0.22
C LYS A 378 16.58 12.50 -0.52
N TYR A 379 15.70 13.46 -0.72
CA TYR A 379 14.45 13.27 -1.44
C TYR A 379 14.43 14.15 -2.68
N THR A 380 14.19 13.55 -3.84
CA THR A 380 14.01 14.32 -5.08
C THR A 380 12.53 14.45 -5.39
N PHE A 381 12.09 15.69 -5.55
CA PHE A 381 10.74 16.08 -5.89
C PHE A 381 10.68 16.38 -7.38
N ILE A 382 9.68 15.82 -8.05
CA ILE A 382 9.31 16.15 -9.42
C ILE A 382 7.92 16.79 -9.35
N GLU A 383 7.84 18.09 -9.64
CA GLU A 383 6.63 18.90 -9.54
C GLU A 383 6.33 19.64 -10.84
N GLY A 384 5.08 20.08 -10.98
CA GLY A 384 4.63 20.88 -12.14
C GLY A 384 4.61 20.05 -13.41
N VAL A 385 3.85 18.96 -13.39
CA VAL A 385 3.74 18.07 -14.53
C VAL A 385 2.45 18.37 -15.29
N LYS A 386 2.49 18.39 -16.63
CA LYS A 386 1.35 18.81 -17.47
C LYS A 386 0.14 17.89 -17.34
N ASN A 387 0.35 16.58 -17.39
CA ASN A 387 -0.70 15.56 -17.29
C ASN A 387 -0.32 14.45 -16.28
N PRO A 388 -0.36 14.73 -14.97
CA PRO A 388 0.01 13.71 -13.99
C PRO A 388 -1.08 12.63 -13.94
N HIS A 389 -0.80 11.43 -14.44
CA HIS A 389 -1.63 10.25 -14.17
C HIS A 389 -1.11 9.41 -12.99
N SER A 390 -0.02 9.86 -12.36
CA SER A 390 0.49 9.33 -11.10
C SER A 390 0.81 10.51 -10.18
N CYS A 391 0.53 10.33 -8.88
CA CYS A 391 0.75 11.34 -7.86
C CYS A 391 1.38 10.72 -6.62
N THR A 392 2.02 11.55 -5.81
CA THR A 392 2.62 11.10 -4.55
C THR A 392 1.98 11.81 -3.37
N ILE A 393 1.48 11.03 -2.41
CA ILE A 393 1.08 11.56 -1.11
C ILE A 393 2.28 11.45 -0.19
N LEU A 394 2.84 12.61 0.17
CA LEU A 394 3.97 12.71 1.06
C LEU A 394 3.50 12.81 2.52
N LEU A 395 3.80 11.77 3.29
CA LEU A 395 3.53 11.70 4.71
C LEU A 395 4.74 12.20 5.49
N LYS A 396 4.59 13.32 6.21
CA LYS A 396 5.58 13.75 7.19
C LYS A 396 5.14 13.27 8.56
N GLY A 397 6.04 12.64 9.31
CA GLY A 397 5.75 12.16 10.65
C GLY A 397 6.99 12.13 11.53
N SER A 398 6.79 12.30 12.83
CA SER A 398 7.88 12.40 13.80
C SER A 398 8.45 11.04 14.21
N HIS A 399 7.59 10.01 14.24
CA HIS A 399 7.95 8.68 14.67
C HIS A 399 7.44 7.63 13.69
N ASP A 400 8.18 6.55 13.52
CA ASP A 400 7.87 5.49 12.54
C ASP A 400 6.51 4.84 12.80
N HIS A 401 6.11 4.67 14.06
CA HIS A 401 4.80 4.11 14.41
C HIS A 401 3.64 5.04 14.01
N THR A 402 3.83 6.37 14.10
CA THR A 402 2.80 7.33 13.63
C THR A 402 2.70 7.33 12.11
N ILE A 403 3.83 7.21 11.42
CA ILE A 403 3.88 7.14 9.96
C ILE A 403 3.19 5.86 9.47
N ALA A 404 3.46 4.72 10.11
CA ALA A 404 2.80 3.45 9.78
C ALA A 404 1.28 3.57 9.92
N GLN A 405 0.79 4.10 11.05
CA GLN A 405 -0.63 4.34 11.26
C GLN A 405 -1.25 5.27 10.20
N MET A 406 -0.56 6.35 9.83
CA MET A 406 -1.02 7.27 8.79
C MET A 406 -1.05 6.61 7.41
N LYS A 407 -0.07 5.76 7.10
CA LYS A 407 -0.02 5.00 5.86
C LYS A 407 -1.17 4.00 5.76
N ASP A 408 -1.45 3.28 6.84
CA ASP A 408 -2.56 2.34 6.90
C ASP A 408 -3.91 3.08 6.78
N ALA A 409 -4.04 4.25 7.43
CA ALA A 409 -5.24 5.07 7.29
C ALA A 409 -5.44 5.60 5.87
N LEU A 410 -4.35 6.01 5.21
CA LEU A 410 -4.40 6.53 3.85
C LEU A 410 -4.78 5.42 2.85
N ARG A 411 -4.28 4.20 3.04
CA ARG A 411 -4.62 3.05 2.18
C ARG A 411 -6.12 2.75 2.22
N ASP A 412 -6.72 2.69 3.41
CA ASP A 412 -8.16 2.47 3.56
C ASP A 412 -8.98 3.63 3.00
N GLY A 413 -8.54 4.87 3.25
CA GLY A 413 -9.22 6.05 2.69
C GLY A 413 -9.21 6.06 1.16
N LEU A 414 -8.08 5.68 0.53
CA LEU A 414 -7.98 5.55 -0.92
C LEU A 414 -8.89 4.44 -1.46
N ARG A 415 -8.94 3.28 -0.80
CA ARG A 415 -9.81 2.17 -1.19
C ARG A 415 -11.30 2.49 -1.01
N ALA A 416 -11.68 3.14 0.09
CA ALA A 416 -13.06 3.54 0.33
C ALA A 416 -13.60 4.48 -0.78
N VAL A 417 -12.77 5.44 -1.20
CA VAL A 417 -13.13 6.34 -2.30
C VAL A 417 -13.12 5.61 -3.65
N GLN A 418 -12.17 4.69 -3.88
CA GLN A 418 -12.15 3.85 -5.09
C GLN A 418 -13.42 3.01 -5.20
N ASN A 419 -13.86 2.34 -4.12
CA ASN A 419 -15.05 1.51 -4.12
C ASN A 419 -16.30 2.32 -4.47
N THR A 420 -16.40 3.56 -3.97
CA THR A 420 -17.49 4.47 -4.33
C THR A 420 -17.55 4.74 -5.83
N LEU A 421 -16.40 4.84 -6.51
CA LEU A 421 -16.33 5.05 -7.96
C LEU A 421 -16.67 3.80 -8.76
N VAL A 422 -16.51 2.60 -8.18
CA VAL A 422 -16.81 1.32 -8.82
C VAL A 422 -18.29 0.94 -8.62
N ASP A 423 -18.80 1.13 -7.41
CA ASP A 423 -20.15 0.71 -7.02
C ASP A 423 -21.23 1.74 -7.40
N GLU A 424 -20.84 2.99 -7.68
CA GLU A 424 -21.72 4.12 -8.04
C GLU A 424 -22.88 4.37 -7.04
N ALA A 425 -22.74 3.86 -5.81
CA ALA A 425 -23.72 3.93 -4.76
C ALA A 425 -23.04 4.10 -3.40
N VAL A 426 -23.76 4.73 -2.47
CA VAL A 426 -23.31 4.92 -1.09
C VAL A 426 -24.43 4.56 -0.11
N VAL A 427 -24.04 4.06 1.05
CA VAL A 427 -24.96 3.72 2.13
C VAL A 427 -24.75 4.72 3.28
N PRO A 428 -25.82 5.29 3.87
CA PRO A 428 -25.67 6.14 5.03
C PRO A 428 -25.05 5.35 6.19
N GLY A 429 -23.98 5.89 6.78
CA GLY A 429 -23.24 5.24 7.85
C GLY A 429 -23.87 5.40 9.24
N ALA A 430 -23.03 5.31 10.27
CA ALA A 430 -23.40 5.47 11.68
C ALA A 430 -24.44 4.45 12.21
N GLY A 431 -24.52 3.27 11.60
CA GLY A 431 -25.44 2.21 12.03
C GLY A 431 -26.84 2.31 11.42
N ALA A 432 -27.06 3.20 10.44
CA ALA A 432 -28.38 3.44 9.88
C ALA A 432 -28.92 2.29 9.01
N PHE A 433 -28.03 1.45 8.48
CA PHE A 433 -28.44 0.25 7.73
C PHE A 433 -28.76 -0.92 8.68
N GLU A 434 -28.08 -0.96 9.83
CA GLU A 434 -28.21 -2.01 10.83
C GLU A 434 -29.45 -1.87 11.73
N VAL A 435 -30.03 -0.66 11.82
CA VAL A 435 -31.26 -0.33 12.56
C VAL A 435 -32.44 -0.36 11.61
#